data_AF-A0A1F9CSU8-F1
#
_entry.id   AF-A0A1F9CSU8-F1
#
_cell.length_a   1.000
_cell.length_b   1.000
_cell.length_c   1.000
_cell.angle_alpha   90.00
_cell.angle_beta   90.00
_cell.angle_gamma   90.00
#
_symmetry.space_group_name_H-M   'P 1'
#
loop_
_entity.id
_entity.type
_entity.pdbx_description
1 polymer ?
#
loop_
_entity_poly.entity_id
_entity_poly.type
_entity_poly.pdbx_seq_one_letter_code
_entity_poly.pdbx_strand_id
1 'polypeptide(L)'
;MQCPGQDSRFWGLDAIFEVACPQCGKEVEFFKDEPTRACKQCGLKIVNPKMDFGCASYCQFAEQCVGDLPAEILAQRKDLFKDRVAVEMKRYFQYDFKRIGHATKVARYAERIVKQEGGDPAVVLSAAYLHDIGIAEAERKHGSAEAHDHHEQEGPPIARQILGRLKAPEALLDEVCAIIGRHHHPRQEETVNFKVVYDADLIVNLEERQKEA
;
A
#
# COMPACT_ATOMS: atom_id res chain seq x y z
N MET A 1 -18.99 -11.17 -8.74
CA MET A 1 -17.90 -10.60 -7.91
C MET A 1 -17.72 -9.16 -8.35
N GLN A 2 -17.69 -8.21 -7.41
CA GLN A 2 -17.74 -6.77 -7.70
C GLN A 2 -16.44 -6.14 -7.20
N CYS A 3 -15.71 -5.44 -8.08
CA CYS A 3 -14.43 -4.84 -7.71
C CYS A 3 -14.65 -3.69 -6.70
N PRO A 4 -13.87 -3.62 -5.60
CA PRO A 4 -13.98 -2.52 -4.65
C PRO A 4 -13.83 -1.16 -5.36
N GLY A 5 -14.80 -0.27 -5.18
CA GLY A 5 -14.81 1.05 -5.82
C GLY A 5 -15.38 1.12 -7.24
N GLN A 6 -15.80 -0.01 -7.84
CA GLN A 6 -16.47 -0.08 -9.15
C GLN A 6 -17.98 -0.31 -9.07
N ASP A 7 -18.60 -0.03 -7.91
CA ASP A 7 -20.05 -0.05 -7.79
C ASP A 7 -20.66 1.17 -8.48
N SER A 8 -21.29 0.94 -9.64
CA SER A 8 -21.87 1.97 -10.51
C SER A 8 -23.03 2.72 -9.88
N ARG A 9 -23.61 2.21 -8.77
CA ARG A 9 -24.70 2.88 -8.05
C ARG A 9 -24.28 4.18 -7.37
N PHE A 10 -22.99 4.34 -7.09
CA PHE A 10 -22.43 5.52 -6.41
C PHE A 10 -21.66 6.43 -7.35
N TRP A 11 -21.79 6.24 -8.67
CA TRP A 11 -21.07 7.02 -9.65
C TRP A 11 -21.76 8.36 -9.94
N GLY A 12 -20.97 9.43 -9.92
CA GLY A 12 -21.41 10.76 -10.31
C GLY A 12 -21.21 11.03 -11.80
N LEU A 13 -21.43 12.27 -12.21
CA LEU A 13 -21.21 12.74 -13.58
C LEU A 13 -19.74 12.62 -14.04
N ASP A 14 -18.81 12.44 -13.11
CA ASP A 14 -17.37 12.26 -13.34
C ASP A 14 -16.98 10.82 -13.75
N ALA A 15 -17.92 9.88 -13.72
CA ALA A 15 -17.67 8.49 -14.08
C ALA A 15 -17.47 8.26 -15.58
N ILE A 16 -17.83 9.24 -16.41
CA ILE A 16 -17.53 9.30 -17.84
C ILE A 16 -16.68 10.54 -18.07
N PHE A 17 -15.57 10.39 -18.80
CA PHE A 17 -14.73 11.52 -19.16
C PHE A 17 -14.06 11.29 -20.50
N GLU A 18 -13.66 12.37 -21.15
CA GLU A 18 -13.03 12.33 -22.46
C GLU A 18 -11.51 12.50 -22.35
N VAL A 19 -10.81 11.80 -23.22
CA VAL A 19 -9.36 11.88 -23.35
C VAL A 19 -9.03 12.03 -24.83
N ALA A 20 -8.16 12.98 -25.18
CA ALA A 20 -7.68 13.13 -26.54
C ALA A 20 -6.76 11.93 -26.92
N CYS A 21 -7.03 11.32 -28.06
CA CYS A 21 -6.18 10.26 -28.60
C CYS A 21 -4.76 10.79 -28.86
N PRO A 22 -3.70 10.17 -28.31
CA PRO A 22 -2.33 10.66 -28.48
C PRO A 22 -1.82 10.56 -29.92
N GLN A 23 -2.46 9.73 -30.77
CA GLN A 23 -2.08 9.56 -32.17
C GLN A 23 -2.84 10.47 -33.13
N CYS A 24 -4.14 10.70 -32.92
CA CYS A 24 -4.98 11.41 -33.89
C CYS A 24 -5.77 12.59 -33.31
N GLY A 25 -5.65 12.87 -32.01
CA GLY A 25 -6.30 14.00 -31.34
C GLY A 25 -7.80 13.88 -31.13
N LYS A 26 -8.46 12.86 -31.67
CA LYS A 26 -9.90 12.63 -31.47
C LYS A 26 -10.21 12.34 -30.00
N GLU A 27 -11.29 12.92 -29.49
CA GLU A 27 -11.84 12.59 -28.19
C GLU A 27 -12.30 11.12 -28.14
N VAL A 28 -11.88 10.47 -27.06
CA VAL A 28 -12.26 9.11 -26.70
C VAL A 28 -12.86 9.17 -25.30
N GLU A 29 -14.15 8.87 -25.23
CA GLU A 29 -14.88 8.76 -23.96
C GLU A 29 -14.46 7.48 -23.24
N PHE A 30 -14.09 7.59 -21.98
CA PHE A 30 -13.81 6.46 -21.09
C PHE A 30 -14.85 6.39 -19.99
N PHE A 31 -15.24 5.18 -19.63
CA PHE A 31 -15.79 4.92 -18.31
C PHE A 31 -14.66 4.74 -17.29
N LYS A 32 -14.92 5.14 -16.05
CA LYS A 32 -14.01 5.00 -14.91
C LYS A 32 -13.46 3.57 -14.71
N ASP A 33 -14.23 2.55 -15.08
CA ASP A 33 -13.89 1.13 -14.91
C ASP A 33 -13.27 0.49 -16.15
N GLU A 34 -13.28 1.18 -17.30
CA GLU A 34 -12.67 0.68 -18.52
C GLU A 34 -11.14 0.87 -18.47
N PRO A 35 -10.34 -0.21 -18.44
CA PRO A 35 -8.88 -0.09 -18.39
C PRO A 35 -8.30 0.42 -19.72
N THR A 36 -8.95 0.06 -20.83
CA THR A 36 -8.52 0.45 -22.18
C THR A 36 -9.71 0.68 -23.10
N ARG A 37 -9.52 1.50 -24.13
CA ARG A 37 -10.51 1.72 -25.17
C ARG A 37 -9.85 1.99 -26.51
N ALA A 38 -10.38 1.43 -27.58
CA ALA A 38 -9.90 1.69 -28.93
C ALA A 38 -10.42 3.03 -29.45
N CYS A 39 -9.52 3.85 -30.01
CA CYS A 39 -9.93 5.06 -30.72
C CYS A 39 -10.72 4.69 -31.97
N LYS A 40 -11.96 5.19 -32.10
CA LYS A 40 -12.83 4.91 -33.25
C LYS A 40 -12.28 5.44 -34.59
N GLN A 41 -11.32 6.37 -34.57
CA GLN A 41 -10.74 6.95 -35.78
C GLN A 41 -9.47 6.22 -36.26
N CYS A 42 -8.51 5.98 -35.36
CA CYS A 42 -7.21 5.41 -35.75
C CYS A 42 -6.98 3.96 -35.27
N GLY A 43 -7.90 3.42 -34.46
CA GLY A 43 -7.80 2.05 -33.93
C GLY A 43 -6.80 1.87 -32.78
N LEU A 44 -6.06 2.91 -32.38
CA LEU A 44 -5.11 2.83 -31.26
C LEU A 44 -5.85 2.46 -29.96
N LYS A 45 -5.38 1.41 -29.27
CA LYS A 45 -5.84 1.04 -27.93
C LYS A 45 -5.23 2.00 -26.92
N ILE A 46 -6.05 2.92 -26.41
CA ILE A 46 -5.67 3.92 -25.43
C ILE A 46 -5.91 3.33 -24.04
N VAL A 47 -4.96 3.55 -23.14
CA VAL A 47 -5.08 3.17 -21.72
C VAL A 47 -5.74 4.31 -20.97
N ASN A 48 -6.70 3.97 -20.11
CA ASN A 48 -7.35 4.96 -19.26
C ASN A 48 -6.30 5.69 -18.39
N PRO A 49 -6.18 7.03 -18.51
CA PRO A 49 -5.16 7.79 -17.77
C PRO A 49 -5.56 8.06 -16.32
N LYS A 50 -6.86 7.98 -15.98
CA LYS A 50 -7.36 8.20 -14.62
C LYS A 50 -7.48 6.91 -13.80
N MET A 51 -7.27 5.75 -14.42
CA MET A 51 -7.35 4.46 -13.74
C MET A 51 -6.07 4.16 -12.97
N ASP A 52 -6.18 4.12 -11.64
CA ASP A 52 -5.11 3.68 -10.73
C ASP A 52 -5.14 2.15 -10.63
N PHE A 53 -4.12 1.49 -11.17
CA PHE A 53 -3.96 0.03 -11.11
C PHE A 53 -3.28 -0.43 -9.80
N GLY A 54 -3.23 0.40 -8.76
CA GLY A 54 -2.75 0.02 -7.44
C GLY A 54 -3.38 -1.28 -6.93
N CYS A 55 -4.66 -1.51 -7.21
CA CYS A 55 -5.37 -2.75 -6.88
C CYS A 55 -4.84 -3.98 -7.63
N ALA A 56 -4.38 -3.82 -8.88
CA ALA A 56 -3.80 -4.91 -9.66
C ALA A 56 -2.44 -5.36 -9.11
N SER A 57 -1.82 -4.60 -8.21
CA SER A 57 -0.54 -4.99 -7.57
C SER A 57 -0.69 -6.16 -6.59
N TYR A 58 -1.90 -6.37 -6.05
CA TYR A 58 -2.19 -7.37 -5.01
C TYR A 58 -3.42 -8.23 -5.30
N CYS A 59 -4.18 -7.94 -6.37
CA CYS A 59 -5.34 -8.73 -6.77
C CYS A 59 -4.92 -10.02 -7.48
N GLN A 60 -5.44 -11.16 -7.02
CA GLN A 60 -5.23 -12.48 -7.65
C GLN A 60 -5.73 -12.57 -9.11
N PHE A 61 -6.64 -11.67 -9.52
CA PHE A 61 -7.17 -11.59 -10.89
C PHE A 61 -6.51 -10.49 -11.74
N ALA A 62 -5.37 -9.95 -11.30
CA ALA A 62 -4.71 -8.82 -11.96
C ALA A 62 -4.41 -9.10 -13.44
N GLU A 63 -3.93 -10.29 -13.79
CA GLU A 63 -3.62 -10.64 -15.19
C GLU A 63 -4.81 -10.49 -16.14
N GLN A 64 -6.03 -10.76 -15.69
CA GLN A 64 -7.24 -10.59 -16.50
C GLN A 64 -7.64 -9.11 -16.65
N CYS A 65 -7.20 -8.24 -15.75
CA CYS A 65 -7.53 -6.82 -15.71
C CYS A 65 -6.46 -5.93 -16.40
N VAL A 66 -5.18 -6.28 -16.24
CA VAL A 66 -4.03 -5.50 -16.74
C VAL A 66 -3.11 -6.25 -17.71
N GLY A 67 -3.29 -7.57 -17.91
CA GLY A 67 -2.41 -8.39 -18.75
C GLY A 67 -2.38 -7.99 -20.23
N ASP A 68 -3.39 -7.26 -20.67
CA ASP A 68 -3.55 -6.74 -22.03
C ASP A 68 -2.84 -5.39 -22.29
N LEU A 69 -2.19 -4.82 -21.26
CA LEU A 69 -1.52 -3.53 -21.35
C LEU A 69 -0.07 -3.67 -21.86
N PRO A 70 0.42 -2.71 -22.67
CA PRO A 70 1.82 -2.70 -23.10
C PRO A 70 2.79 -2.69 -21.92
N ALA A 71 3.87 -3.47 -22.02
CA ALA A 71 4.87 -3.63 -20.97
C ALA A 71 5.51 -2.29 -20.54
N GLU A 72 5.70 -1.33 -21.46
CA GLU A 72 6.20 0.00 -21.11
C GLU A 72 5.21 0.81 -20.25
N ILE A 73 3.89 0.68 -20.50
CA ILE A 73 2.86 1.37 -19.71
C ILE A 73 2.74 0.74 -18.31
N LEU A 74 2.84 -0.58 -18.24
CA LEU A 74 2.92 -1.31 -16.96
C LEU A 74 4.17 -0.90 -16.17
N ALA A 75 5.31 -0.69 -16.84
CA ALA A 75 6.57 -0.30 -16.21
C ALA A 75 6.60 1.18 -15.77
N GLN A 76 6.07 2.10 -16.57
CA GLN A 76 6.02 3.54 -16.25
C GLN A 76 5.00 3.88 -15.15
N ARG A 77 4.07 2.97 -14.84
CA ARG A 77 3.01 3.15 -13.82
C ARG A 77 3.19 2.25 -12.59
N LYS A 78 4.32 1.56 -12.46
CA LYS A 78 4.72 0.82 -11.25
C LYS A 78 5.17 1.78 -10.14
N ASP A 79 4.31 2.69 -9.73
CA ASP A 79 4.29 3.08 -8.32
C ASP A 79 3.44 2.03 -7.63
N LEU A 80 4.06 0.91 -7.24
CA LEU A 80 3.34 -0.14 -6.51
C LEU A 80 2.75 0.51 -5.26
N PHE A 81 1.57 0.08 -4.83
CA PHE A 81 0.93 0.63 -3.63
C PHE A 81 1.91 0.68 -2.43
N LYS A 82 2.74 -0.36 -2.28
CA LYS A 82 3.83 -0.44 -1.30
C LYS A 82 4.86 0.70 -1.42
N ASP A 83 5.20 1.14 -2.63
CA ASP A 83 6.20 2.18 -2.88
C ASP A 83 5.64 3.54 -2.45
N ARG A 84 4.34 3.78 -2.70
CA ARG A 84 3.63 4.96 -2.19
C ARG A 84 3.58 4.99 -0.66
N VAL A 85 3.31 3.85 -0.03
CA VAL A 85 3.37 3.73 1.45
C VAL A 85 4.77 4.02 1.97
N ALA A 86 5.81 3.47 1.34
CA ALA A 86 7.20 3.72 1.71
C ALA A 86 7.59 5.20 1.57
N VAL A 87 7.10 5.90 0.55
CA VAL A 87 7.31 7.34 0.36
C VAL A 87 6.62 8.14 1.48
N GLU A 88 5.37 7.81 1.82
CA GLU A 88 4.66 8.50 2.91
C GLU A 88 5.31 8.25 4.28
N MET A 89 5.79 7.03 4.55
CA MET A 89 6.57 6.71 5.75
C MET A 89 7.83 7.58 5.84
N LYS A 90 8.61 7.67 4.75
CA LYS A 90 9.83 8.51 4.72
C LYS A 90 9.51 9.98 4.93
N ARG A 91 8.42 10.48 4.36
CA ARG A 91 7.94 11.86 4.57
C ARG A 91 7.58 12.12 6.01
N TYR A 92 6.96 11.14 6.69
CA TYR A 92 6.58 11.26 8.08
C TYR A 92 7.80 11.30 9.01
N PHE A 93 8.74 10.35 8.85
CA PHE A 93 9.94 10.26 9.69
C PHE A 93 11.02 11.32 9.37
N GLN A 94 10.96 11.94 8.19
CA GLN A 94 11.90 12.98 7.75
C GLN A 94 13.37 12.55 7.86
N TYR A 95 14.08 13.03 8.89
CA TYR A 95 15.51 12.79 9.11
C TYR A 95 15.80 11.64 10.06
N ASP A 96 14.77 10.93 10.55
CA ASP A 96 14.93 9.74 11.38
C ASP A 96 15.34 8.53 10.51
N PHE A 97 16.59 8.57 10.03
CA PHE A 97 17.16 7.55 9.17
C PHE A 97 17.26 6.17 9.86
N LYS A 98 17.31 6.15 11.20
CA LYS A 98 17.32 4.90 11.97
C LYS A 98 15.98 4.18 11.79
N ARG A 99 14.86 4.86 12.06
CA ARG A 99 13.51 4.28 11.89
C ARG A 99 13.17 3.97 10.43
N ILE A 100 13.53 4.87 9.51
CA ILE A 100 13.36 4.61 8.06
C ILE A 100 14.13 3.36 7.64
N GLY A 101 15.38 3.22 8.10
CA GLY A 101 16.24 2.08 7.80
C GLY A 101 15.71 0.77 8.41
N HIS A 102 15.25 0.83 9.66
CA HIS A 102 14.61 -0.29 10.35
C HIS A 102 13.38 -0.79 9.57
N ALA A 103 12.38 0.06 9.37
CA ALA A 103 11.14 -0.29 8.66
C ALA A 103 11.40 -0.79 7.23
N THR A 104 12.40 -0.24 6.52
CA THR A 104 12.77 -0.72 5.18
C THR A 104 13.35 -2.14 5.21
N LYS A 105 14.14 -2.49 6.23
CA LYS A 105 14.66 -3.86 6.39
C LYS A 105 13.54 -4.83 6.77
N VAL A 106 12.62 -4.41 7.64
CA VAL A 106 11.44 -5.22 8.03
C VAL A 106 10.60 -5.52 6.79
N ALA A 107 10.25 -4.51 5.99
CA ALA A 107 9.50 -4.70 4.76
C ALA A 107 10.19 -5.66 3.77
N ARG A 108 11.53 -5.64 3.68
CA ARG A 108 12.30 -6.56 2.84
C ARG A 108 12.20 -8.01 3.31
N TYR A 109 12.22 -8.26 4.62
CA TYR A 109 12.02 -9.61 5.16
C TYR A 109 10.56 -10.04 5.00
N ALA A 110 9.62 -9.17 5.33
CA ALA A 110 8.18 -9.42 5.22
C ALA A 110 7.77 -9.78 3.78
N GLU A 111 8.34 -9.11 2.76
CA GLU A 111 8.11 -9.44 1.35
C GLU A 111 8.51 -10.87 0.99
N ARG A 112 9.62 -11.36 1.56
CA ARG A 112 10.10 -12.73 1.32
C ARG A 112 9.23 -13.76 2.03
N ILE A 113 8.84 -13.47 3.27
CA ILE A 113 8.07 -14.39 4.11
C ILE A 113 6.63 -14.50 3.59
N VAL A 114 5.95 -13.40 3.24
CA VAL A 114 4.56 -13.46 2.71
C VAL A 114 4.47 -14.25 1.41
N LYS A 115 5.53 -14.22 0.60
CA LYS A 115 5.61 -14.99 -0.64
C LYS A 115 5.68 -16.51 -0.39
N GLN A 116 6.18 -16.93 0.77
CA GLN A 116 6.33 -18.33 1.15
C GLN A 116 5.15 -18.84 1.98
N GLU A 117 4.75 -18.08 2.99
CA GLU A 117 3.73 -18.49 3.96
C GLU A 117 2.29 -18.27 3.46
N GLY A 118 2.12 -17.51 2.38
CA GLY A 118 0.82 -17.02 1.96
C GLY A 118 0.33 -15.90 2.88
N GLY A 119 -0.59 -15.08 2.39
CA GLY A 119 -1.04 -13.85 3.05
C GLY A 119 -1.39 -12.78 2.02
N ASP A 120 -1.81 -11.61 2.47
CA ASP A 120 -2.05 -10.45 1.62
C ASP A 120 -0.79 -9.56 1.62
N PRO A 121 -0.03 -9.50 0.50
CA PRO A 121 1.17 -8.67 0.41
C PRO A 121 0.88 -7.18 0.62
N ALA A 122 -0.31 -6.68 0.27
CA ALA A 122 -0.64 -5.28 0.45
C ALA A 122 -0.81 -4.94 1.94
N VAL A 123 -1.45 -5.81 2.72
CA VAL A 123 -1.55 -5.67 4.18
C VAL A 123 -0.16 -5.79 4.81
N VAL A 124 0.56 -6.86 4.51
CA VAL A 124 1.87 -7.15 5.12
C VAL A 124 2.87 -6.04 4.87
N LEU A 125 3.03 -5.60 3.63
CA LEU A 125 4.04 -4.58 3.30
C LEU A 125 3.66 -3.21 3.85
N SER A 126 2.37 -2.87 3.87
CA SER A 126 1.90 -1.63 4.46
C SER A 126 2.14 -1.61 5.97
N ALA A 127 1.81 -2.71 6.66
CA ALA A 127 2.07 -2.86 8.08
C ALA A 127 3.57 -2.85 8.39
N ALA A 128 4.39 -3.55 7.62
CA ALA A 128 5.84 -3.56 7.80
C ALA A 128 6.48 -2.16 7.67
N TYR A 129 6.03 -1.34 6.72
CA TYR A 129 6.51 0.05 6.62
C TYR A 129 6.00 0.95 7.75
N LEU A 130 4.82 0.67 8.31
CA LEU A 130 4.12 1.58 9.23
C LEU A 130 4.06 1.12 10.69
N HIS A 131 4.61 -0.05 11.05
CA HIS A 131 4.51 -0.61 12.40
C HIS A 131 5.01 0.35 13.49
N ASP A 132 6.16 0.98 13.25
CA ASP A 132 6.77 1.96 14.16
C ASP A 132 6.27 3.41 13.96
N ILE A 133 5.28 3.65 13.10
CA ILE A 133 4.87 5.02 12.73
C ILE A 133 4.38 5.84 13.93
N GLY A 134 3.90 5.17 14.98
CA GLY A 134 3.42 5.80 16.21
C GLY A 134 4.52 6.39 17.08
N ILE A 135 5.79 6.01 16.91
CA ILE A 135 6.84 6.39 17.86
C ILE A 135 7.03 7.91 17.91
N ALA A 136 7.02 8.60 16.76
CA ALA A 136 7.22 10.05 16.73
C ALA A 136 6.11 10.81 17.47
N GLU A 137 4.86 10.34 17.36
CA GLU A 137 3.72 10.95 18.06
C GLU A 137 3.71 10.58 19.55
N ALA A 138 4.13 9.35 19.89
CA ALA A 138 4.28 8.93 21.28
C ALA A 138 5.38 9.75 21.99
N GLU A 139 6.52 9.99 21.33
CA GLU A 139 7.57 10.89 21.83
C GLU A 139 7.07 12.33 22.03
N ARG A 140 6.23 12.82 21.11
CA ARG A 140 5.66 14.17 21.18
C ARG A 140 4.69 14.34 22.35
N LYS A 141 3.86 13.33 22.62
CA LYS A 141 2.79 13.40 23.62
C LYS A 141 3.24 13.00 25.02
N HIS A 142 4.03 11.93 25.13
CA HIS A 142 4.37 11.26 26.39
C HIS A 142 5.85 11.38 26.73
N GLY A 143 6.66 11.92 25.80
CA GLY A 143 8.11 12.02 25.96
C GLY A 143 8.84 10.73 25.59
N SER A 144 10.15 10.82 25.34
CA SER A 144 10.95 9.71 24.81
C SER A 144 11.07 8.50 25.75
N ALA A 145 10.88 8.69 27.06
CA ALA A 145 10.96 7.60 28.03
C ALA A 145 9.77 6.64 27.96
N GLU A 146 8.59 7.15 27.58
CA GLU A 146 7.33 6.40 27.57
C GLU A 146 6.84 6.11 26.15
N ALA A 147 7.55 6.62 25.13
CA ALA A 147 7.19 6.46 23.73
C ALA A 147 7.08 5.00 23.30
N HIS A 148 7.92 4.12 23.86
CA HIS A 148 7.88 2.69 23.57
C HIS A 148 6.57 2.03 24.05
N ASP A 149 5.98 2.49 25.14
CA ASP A 149 4.77 1.88 25.69
C ASP A 149 3.49 2.41 25.01
N HIS A 150 3.58 3.59 24.39
CA HIS A 150 2.42 4.26 23.78
C HIS A 150 2.38 4.22 22.25
N HIS A 151 3.47 3.84 21.56
CA HIS A 151 3.50 3.93 20.10
C HIS A 151 2.51 2.97 19.40
N GLU A 152 2.15 1.83 19.99
CA GLU A 152 1.08 0.97 19.47
C GLU A 152 -0.30 1.63 19.55
N GLN A 153 -0.52 2.53 20.50
CA GLN A 153 -1.78 3.28 20.62
C GLN A 153 -1.81 4.45 19.62
N GLU A 154 -0.65 5.07 19.39
CA GLU A 154 -0.52 6.26 18.54
C GLU A 154 -0.33 5.93 17.05
N GLY A 155 0.14 4.72 16.72
CA GLY A 155 0.39 4.26 15.36
C GLY A 155 -0.87 4.11 14.48
N PRO A 156 -1.94 3.42 14.93
CA PRO A 156 -3.12 3.16 14.12
C PRO A 156 -3.82 4.43 13.57
N PRO A 157 -4.01 5.52 14.34
CA PRO A 157 -4.56 6.78 13.82
C PRO A 157 -3.73 7.36 12.66
N ILE A 158 -2.39 7.34 12.78
CA ILE A 158 -1.47 7.88 11.76
C ILE A 158 -1.47 6.99 10.52
N ALA A 159 -1.41 5.67 10.70
CA ALA A 159 -1.49 4.71 9.61
C ALA A 159 -2.79 4.87 8.82
N ARG A 160 -3.93 5.05 9.51
CA ARG A 160 -5.23 5.32 8.88
C ARG A 160 -5.20 6.61 8.06
N GLN A 161 -4.58 7.68 8.57
CA GLN A 161 -4.45 8.93 7.82
C GLN A 161 -3.57 8.78 6.57
N ILE A 162 -2.44 8.08 6.67
CA ILE A 162 -1.52 7.84 5.53
C ILE A 162 -2.23 7.01 4.46
N LEU A 163 -2.76 5.85 4.83
CA LEU A 163 -3.38 4.93 3.90
C LEU A 163 -4.71 5.47 3.34
N GLY A 164 -5.44 6.28 4.11
CA GLY A 164 -6.65 6.98 3.64
C GLY A 164 -6.34 8.00 2.55
N ARG A 165 -5.24 8.76 2.67
CA ARG A 165 -4.78 9.67 1.60
C ARG A 165 -4.38 8.91 0.33
N LEU A 166 -3.88 7.69 0.48
CA LEU A 166 -3.60 6.76 -0.62
C LEU A 166 -4.83 6.01 -1.14
N LYS A 167 -6.03 6.32 -0.62
CA LYS A 167 -7.32 5.70 -0.99
C LYS A 167 -7.32 4.17 -0.86
N ALA A 168 -6.65 3.67 0.18
CA ALA A 168 -6.66 2.25 0.52
C ALA A 168 -8.09 1.77 0.85
N PRO A 169 -8.47 0.54 0.48
CA PRO A 169 -9.74 -0.05 0.90
C PRO A 169 -9.86 -0.14 2.42
N GLU A 170 -11.08 0.01 2.94
CA GLU A 170 -11.34 -0.01 4.39
C GLU A 170 -10.91 -1.31 5.07
N ALA A 171 -11.10 -2.46 4.41
CA ALA A 171 -10.61 -3.75 4.91
C ALA A 171 -9.08 -3.78 5.10
N LEU A 172 -8.32 -3.22 4.16
CA LEU A 172 -6.85 -3.13 4.26
C LEU A 172 -6.46 -2.18 5.39
N LEU A 173 -7.10 -1.01 5.47
CA LEU A 173 -6.90 -0.03 6.53
C LEU A 173 -7.09 -0.64 7.91
N ASP A 174 -8.20 -1.33 8.11
CA ASP A 174 -8.57 -1.92 9.39
C ASP A 174 -7.59 -3.02 9.79
N GLU A 175 -7.20 -3.90 8.86
CA GLU A 175 -6.24 -4.97 9.16
C GLU A 175 -4.84 -4.41 9.46
N VAL A 176 -4.36 -3.45 8.68
CA VAL A 176 -3.06 -2.79 8.94
C VAL A 176 -3.07 -2.09 10.29
N CYS A 177 -4.11 -1.30 10.60
CA CYS A 177 -4.26 -0.66 11.91
C CYS A 177 -4.27 -1.68 13.05
N ALA A 178 -4.93 -2.82 12.83
CA ALA A 178 -5.03 -3.86 13.83
C ALA A 178 -3.69 -4.57 14.07
N ILE A 179 -2.84 -4.73 13.05
CA ILE A 179 -1.47 -5.25 13.19
C ILE A 179 -0.59 -4.25 13.95
N ILE A 180 -0.58 -2.99 13.51
CA ILE A 180 0.25 -1.92 14.12
C ILE A 180 -0.09 -1.75 15.60
N GLY A 181 -1.37 -1.80 15.98
CA GLY A 181 -1.80 -1.58 17.35
C GLY A 181 -1.48 -2.71 18.34
N ARG A 182 -0.78 -3.77 17.91
CA ARG A 182 -0.45 -4.91 18.78
C ARG A 182 0.82 -5.67 18.36
N HIS A 183 1.67 -5.07 17.54
CA HIS A 183 2.81 -5.78 16.94
C HIS A 183 3.86 -6.24 17.98
N HIS A 184 3.90 -5.65 19.17
CA HIS A 184 4.64 -6.14 20.34
C HIS A 184 3.81 -7.01 21.30
N HIS A 185 2.48 -6.99 21.18
CA HIS A 185 1.54 -7.74 22.03
C HIS A 185 0.67 -8.73 21.22
N PRO A 186 1.26 -9.83 20.71
CA PRO A 186 0.55 -10.82 19.91
C PRO A 186 -0.54 -11.55 20.71
N ARG A 187 -1.66 -11.87 20.06
CA ARG A 187 -2.72 -12.73 20.63
C ARG A 187 -2.33 -14.22 20.56
N GLN A 188 -3.11 -15.04 21.26
CA GLN A 188 -2.98 -16.50 21.21
C GLN A 188 -3.21 -17.05 19.79
N GLU A 189 -4.12 -16.44 19.04
CA GLU A 189 -4.37 -16.72 17.63
C GLU A 189 -4.23 -15.44 16.82
N GLU A 190 -3.31 -15.44 15.87
CA GLU A 190 -3.02 -14.31 14.97
C GLU A 190 -3.18 -14.70 13.51
N THR A 191 -3.48 -13.69 12.68
CA THR A 191 -3.56 -13.87 11.22
C THR A 191 -2.19 -14.18 10.63
N VAL A 192 -2.16 -14.78 9.45
CA VAL A 192 -0.89 -15.03 8.74
C VAL A 192 -0.18 -13.71 8.47
N ASN A 193 -0.92 -12.67 8.07
CA ASN A 193 -0.37 -11.32 7.84
C ASN A 193 0.35 -10.76 9.08
N PHE A 194 -0.26 -10.90 10.27
CA PHE A 194 0.37 -10.47 11.52
C PHE A 194 1.67 -11.23 11.77
N LYS A 195 1.63 -12.57 11.70
CA LYS A 195 2.81 -13.43 11.96
C LYS A 195 3.97 -13.09 11.03
N VAL A 196 3.68 -12.83 9.76
CA VAL A 196 4.70 -12.42 8.78
C VAL A 196 5.40 -11.13 9.20
N VAL A 197 4.64 -10.11 9.61
CA VAL A 197 5.20 -8.82 10.04
C VAL A 197 5.99 -8.99 11.33
N TYR A 198 5.47 -9.75 12.28
CA TYR A 198 6.11 -10.05 13.56
C TYR A 198 7.46 -10.76 13.37
N ASP A 199 7.51 -11.80 12.55
CA ASP A 199 8.75 -12.54 12.28
C ASP A 199 9.78 -11.67 11.55
N ALA A 200 9.32 -10.84 10.60
CA ALA A 200 10.20 -9.92 9.88
C ALA A 200 10.84 -8.89 10.82
N ASP A 201 10.06 -8.33 11.74
CA ASP A 201 10.55 -7.38 12.74
C ASP A 201 11.52 -8.04 13.72
N LEU A 202 11.17 -9.23 14.22
CA LEU A 202 12.04 -9.99 15.11
C LEU A 202 13.42 -10.28 14.49
N ILE A 203 13.46 -10.65 13.21
CA ILE A 203 14.72 -10.89 12.47
C ILE A 203 15.56 -9.61 12.44
N VAL A 204 14.97 -8.46 12.07
CA VAL A 204 15.71 -7.20 11.98
C VAL A 204 16.22 -6.76 13.35
N ASN A 205 15.39 -6.88 14.39
CA ASN A 205 15.79 -6.57 15.76
C ASN A 205 16.94 -7.44 16.26
N LEU A 206 17.03 -8.71 15.83
CA LEU A 206 18.18 -9.58 16.13
C LEU A 206 19.43 -9.14 15.36
N GLU A 207 19.32 -8.82 14.07
CA GLU A 207 20.43 -8.33 13.25
C GLU A 207 21.00 -7.00 13.76
N GLU A 208 20.14 -6.09 14.20
CA GLU A 208 20.56 -4.79 14.74
C GLU A 208 21.29 -4.94 16.06
N ARG A 209 20.75 -5.76 16.99
CA ARG A 209 21.43 -6.07 18.27
C ARG A 209 22.79 -6.71 18.07
N GLN A 210 22.95 -7.59 17.08
CA GLN A 210 24.25 -8.22 16.81
C GLN A 210 25.31 -7.24 16.30
N LYS A 211 24.92 -6.17 15.58
CA LYS A 211 25.87 -5.17 15.06
C LYS A 211 26.35 -4.19 16.14
N GLU A 212 25.62 -4.08 17.24
CA GLU A 212 25.94 -3.20 18.37
C GLU A 212 26.77 -3.90 19.45
N ALA A 213 26.95 -5.22 19.37
CA ALA A 213 27.73 -6.06 20.29
C ALA A 213 29.17 -6.30 19.80
#